data_AF-A0A958AIH9-F1
#
_entry.id   AF-A0A958AIH9-F1
#
_cell.length_a   1.000
_cell.length_b   1.000
_cell.length_c   1.000
_cell.angle_alpha   90.00
_cell.angle_beta   90.00
_cell.angle_gamma   90.00
#
_symmetry.space_group_name_H-M   'P 1'
#
loop_
_entity.id
_entity.type
_entity.pdbx_description
1 polymer ?
#
loop_
_entity_poly.entity_id
_entity_poly.type
_entity_poly.pdbx_seq_one_letter_code
_entity_poly.pdbx_strand_id
1 'polypeptide(L)'
;MSGHSHFRMMACLYSSLRALSGQGNAHYVAVQTPLFYDESHKHLAKQPDVMVIKGINDQDRAQYLLWDEGQTPAVIFEITSGNTWMEDLVNKSSL
;
A
#
# COMPACT_ATOMS: atom_id res chain seq x y z
N MET A 1 -14.37 16.65 8.54
CA MET A 1 -13.19 16.55 9.43
C MET A 1 -12.13 15.63 8.82
N SER A 2 -11.62 15.95 7.62
CA SER A 2 -11.31 14.90 6.63
C SER A 2 -9.84 14.41 6.58
N GLY A 3 -8.84 15.29 6.43
CA GLY A 3 -7.46 14.86 6.15
C GLY A 3 -6.64 14.38 7.36
N HIS A 4 -6.78 15.01 8.53
CA HIS A 4 -5.97 14.67 9.71
C HIS A 4 -6.29 13.30 10.30
N SER A 5 -7.53 12.81 10.16
CA SER A 5 -7.91 11.48 10.64
C SER A 5 -7.35 10.38 9.73
N HIS A 6 -7.41 10.58 8.41
CA HIS A 6 -6.90 9.64 7.41
C HIS A 6 -5.38 9.47 7.56
N PHE A 7 -4.63 10.58 7.60
CA PHE A 7 -3.18 10.57 7.83
C PHE A 7 -2.80 9.86 9.14
N ARG A 8 -3.47 10.16 10.25
CA ARG A 8 -3.19 9.51 11.54
C ARG A 8 -3.42 8.01 11.48
N MET A 9 -4.47 7.57 10.79
CA MET A 9 -4.78 6.14 10.67
C MET A 9 -3.75 5.42 9.81
N MET A 10 -3.31 6.01 8.69
CA MET A 10 -2.18 5.50 7.89
C MET A 10 -0.90 5.41 8.72
N ALA A 11 -0.55 6.47 9.44
CA ALA A 11 0.67 6.51 10.25
C ALA A 11 0.66 5.46 11.37
N CYS A 12 -0.48 5.29 12.05
CA CYS A 12 -0.64 4.24 13.05
C CYS A 12 -0.54 2.85 12.41
N LEU A 13 -1.24 2.60 11.30
CA LEU A 13 -1.22 1.32 10.60
C LEU A 13 0.19 0.95 10.11
N TYR A 14 0.88 1.88 9.46
CA TYR A 14 2.27 1.73 9.03
C TYR A 14 3.19 1.32 10.19
N SER A 15 3.11 2.06 11.30
CA SER A 15 3.94 1.81 12.48
C SER A 15 3.64 0.45 13.09
N SER A 16 2.36 0.06 13.20
CA SER A 16 1.95 -1.24 13.72
C SER A 16 2.41 -2.38 12.83
N LEU A 17 2.27 -2.27 11.51
CA LEU A 17 2.68 -3.31 10.57
C LEU A 17 4.20 -3.51 10.61
N ARG A 18 4.99 -2.43 10.50
CA ARG A 18 6.46 -2.54 10.58
C ARG A 18 6.93 -3.15 11.89
N ALA A 19 6.26 -2.88 13.00
CA ALA A 19 6.58 -3.48 14.31
C ALA A 19 6.32 -5.00 14.36
N LEU A 20 5.50 -5.56 13.46
CA LEU A 20 5.31 -7.01 13.33
C LEU A 20 6.41 -7.70 12.52
N SER A 21 7.34 -6.93 11.95
CA SER A 21 8.49 -7.47 11.23
C SER A 21 9.48 -8.07 12.21
N GLY A 22 9.97 -9.28 11.92
CA GLY A 22 10.85 -10.03 12.81
C GLY A 22 11.53 -11.18 12.09
N GLN A 23 12.35 -11.95 12.82
CA GLN A 23 13.03 -13.12 12.25
C GLN A 23 12.00 -14.11 11.66
N GLY A 24 12.11 -14.39 10.36
CA GLY A 24 11.20 -15.28 9.64
C GLY A 24 9.90 -14.64 9.13
N ASN A 25 9.65 -13.35 9.42
CA ASN A 25 8.48 -12.61 8.94
C ASN A 25 8.86 -11.22 8.38
N ALA A 26 9.97 -11.19 7.63
CA ALA A 26 10.43 -9.99 6.96
C ALA A 26 9.36 -9.53 5.95
N HIS A 27 8.99 -8.26 6.03
CA HIS A 27 8.08 -7.62 5.10
C HIS A 27 8.40 -6.14 4.99
N TYR A 28 8.02 -5.56 3.86
CA TYR A 28 8.07 -4.15 3.57
C TYR A 28 6.66 -3.57 3.64
N VAL A 29 6.53 -2.37 4.21
CA VAL A 29 5.26 -1.63 4.27
C VAL A 29 5.41 -0.33 3.47
N ALA A 30 4.60 -0.18 2.42
CA ALA A 30 4.58 1.00 1.58
C ALA A 30 3.36 1.87 1.92
N VAL A 31 3.49 3.19 1.91
CA VAL A 31 2.41 4.14 2.23
C VAL A 31 2.37 5.19 1.13
N GLN A 32 1.23 5.32 0.45
CA GLN A 32 1.04 6.19 -0.73
C GLN A 32 2.09 6.00 -1.85
N THR A 33 2.79 4.86 -1.85
CA THR A 33 3.79 4.51 -2.87
C THR A 33 3.06 4.05 -4.14
N PRO A 34 3.35 4.65 -5.31
CA PRO A 34 2.77 4.22 -6.58
C PRO A 34 3.14 2.76 -6.90
N LEU A 35 2.14 1.96 -7.27
CA LEU A 35 2.29 0.57 -7.72
C LEU A 35 2.13 0.51 -9.24
N PHE A 36 3.19 0.14 -9.93
CA PHE A 36 3.15 -0.21 -11.35
C PHE A 36 3.12 -1.74 -11.47
N TYR A 37 2.08 -2.26 -12.11
CA TYR A 37 1.75 -3.69 -12.07
C TYR A 37 1.82 -4.38 -13.44
N ASP A 38 2.01 -3.63 -14.52
CA ASP A 38 2.06 -4.16 -15.89
C ASP A 38 3.30 -3.60 -16.63
N GLU A 39 4.29 -4.47 -16.88
CA GLU A 39 5.53 -4.10 -17.57
C GLU A 39 5.30 -3.67 -19.01
N SER A 40 4.27 -4.21 -19.67
CA SER A 40 3.92 -3.84 -21.04
C SER A 40 3.27 -2.46 -21.12
N HIS A 41 2.67 -2.00 -20.02
CA HIS A 41 2.01 -0.70 -19.90
C HIS A 41 2.55 0.12 -18.72
N LYS A 42 3.84 0.50 -18.76
CA LYS A 42 4.57 1.18 -17.66
C LYS A 42 4.01 2.53 -17.20
N HIS A 43 3.00 3.07 -17.87
CA HIS A 43 2.31 4.30 -17.47
C HIS A 43 1.08 4.02 -16.56
N LEU A 44 0.64 2.77 -16.49
CA LEU A 44 -0.46 2.35 -15.62
C LEU A 44 0.05 2.15 -14.21
N ALA A 45 -0.46 2.97 -13.29
CA ALA A 45 -0.17 2.87 -11.88
C ALA A 45 -1.45 2.90 -11.05
N LYS A 46 -1.38 2.30 -9.87
CA LYS A 46 -2.35 2.46 -8.80
C LYS A 46 -1.66 3.17 -7.65
N GLN A 47 -2.42 3.90 -6.83
CA GLN A 47 -1.91 4.55 -5.63
C GLN A 47 -2.66 4.04 -4.41
N PRO A 48 -2.32 2.84 -3.92
CA PRO A 48 -2.89 2.34 -2.69
C PRO A 48 -2.51 3.18 -1.48
N ASP A 49 -3.39 3.22 -0.49
CA ASP A 49 -3.10 3.90 0.77
C ASP A 49 -1.95 3.19 1.52
N VAL A 50 -2.05 1.87 1.74
CA VAL A 50 -0.98 1.07 2.35
C VAL A 50 -0.85 -0.29 1.66
N MET A 51 0.39 -0.71 1.37
CA MET A 51 0.70 -2.06 0.86
C MET A 51 1.61 -2.81 1.81
N VAL A 52 1.40 -4.13 1.94
CA VAL A 52 2.31 -5.04 2.67
C VAL A 52 2.87 -6.07 1.71
N ILE A 53 4.20 -6.10 1.59
CA ILE A 53 4.92 -7.03 0.72
C ILE A 53 5.76 -7.95 1.60
N LYS A 54 5.53 -9.26 1.54
CA LYS A 54 6.25 -10.25 2.37
C LYS A 54 7.51 -10.75 1.67
N GLY A 55 8.51 -11.18 2.45
CA GLY A 55 9.69 -11.87 1.94
C GLY A 55 10.73 -10.96 1.26
N ILE A 56 10.58 -9.64 1.36
CA ILE A 56 11.52 -8.66 0.82
C ILE A 56 12.11 -7.79 1.94
N ASN A 57 13.26 -7.16 1.66
CA ASN A 57 13.90 -6.26 2.59
C ASN A 57 13.07 -4.99 2.82
N ASP A 58 13.00 -4.56 4.08
CA ASP A 58 12.35 -3.30 4.50
C ASP A 58 13.23 -2.10 4.13
N GLN A 59 13.13 -1.68 2.87
CA GLN A 59 13.80 -0.49 2.33
C GLN A 59 12.78 0.43 1.68
N ASP A 60 12.95 1.73 1.85
CA ASP A 60 12.03 2.71 1.26
C ASP A 60 12.14 2.72 -0.27
N ARG A 61 10.98 2.79 -0.93
CA ARG A 61 10.85 2.95 -2.37
C ARG A 61 10.06 4.20 -2.70
N ALA A 62 10.52 4.95 -3.69
CA ALA A 62 9.76 6.05 -4.27
C ALA A 62 8.60 5.53 -5.13
N GLN A 63 8.76 4.36 -5.75
CA GLN A 63 7.77 3.66 -6.57
C GLN A 63 8.00 2.15 -6.47
N TYR A 64 6.94 1.37 -6.61
CA TYR A 64 6.99 -0.09 -6.60
C TYR A 64 6.71 -0.63 -8.00
N LEU A 65 7.75 -1.13 -8.67
CA LEU A 65 7.65 -1.73 -10.00
C LEU A 65 7.56 -3.25 -9.84
N LEU A 66 6.41 -3.84 -10.14
CA LEU A 66 6.16 -5.26 -9.86
C LEU A 66 7.14 -6.20 -10.58
N TRP A 67 7.53 -5.84 -11.81
CA TRP A 67 8.48 -6.62 -12.61
C TRP A 67 9.92 -6.53 -12.11
N ASP A 68 10.32 -5.45 -11.44
CA ASP A 68 11.67 -5.31 -10.87
C ASP A 68 11.77 -5.99 -9.49
N GLU A 69 10.71 -5.89 -8.68
CA GLU A 69 10.68 -6.45 -7.33
C GLU A 69 10.32 -7.95 -7.31
N GLY A 70 9.58 -8.44 -8.32
CA GLY A 70 9.21 -9.85 -8.46
C GLY A 70 8.23 -10.37 -7.40
N GLN A 71 7.74 -9.51 -6.51
CA GLN A 71 6.86 -9.88 -5.41
C GLN A 71 5.60 -9.00 -5.41
N THR A 72 4.41 -9.61 -5.43
CA THR A 72 3.14 -8.88 -5.33
C THR A 72 2.85 -8.45 -3.90
N PRO A 73 2.13 -7.34 -3.68
CA PRO A 73 1.54 -7.04 -2.38
C PRO A 73 0.72 -8.23 -1.87
N ALA A 74 0.98 -8.65 -0.64
CA ALA A 74 0.21 -9.70 0.03
C ALA A 74 -1.12 -9.15 0.58
N VAL A 75 -1.13 -7.87 0.95
CA VAL A 75 -2.31 -7.15 1.44
C VAL A 75 -2.24 -5.70 0.97
N ILE A 76 -3.40 -5.15 0.58
CA ILE A 76 -3.62 -3.74 0.29
C ILE A 76 -4.69 -3.22 1.26
N PHE A 77 -4.43 -2.10 1.91
CA PHE A 77 -5.42 -1.40 2.73
C PHE A 77 -5.81 -0.10 2.03
N GLU A 78 -7.12 0.13 1.93
CA GLU A 78 -7.71 1.37 1.44
C GLU A 78 -8.51 2.00 2.58
N ILE A 79 -8.18 3.23 2.93
CA ILE A 79 -8.76 3.92 4.07
C ILE A 79 -9.82 4.89 3.57
N THR A 80 -11.08 4.53 3.78
CA THR A 80 -12.21 5.38 3.40
C THR A 80 -12.52 6.41 4.48
N SER A 81 -12.91 7.63 4.08
CA SER A 81 -13.47 8.62 5.00
C SER A 81 -15.00 8.47 5.09
N GLY A 82 -15.59 8.83 6.24
CA GLY A 82 -17.04 8.69 6.47
C GLY A 82 -17.95 9.48 5.51
N ASN A 83 -17.40 10.41 4.72
CA ASN A 83 -18.16 11.21 3.75
C ASN A 83 -18.06 10.70 2.30
N THR A 84 -17.13 9.79 1.98
CA THR A 84 -16.86 9.30 0.60
C THR A 84 -16.91 7.78 0.46
N TRP A 85 -17.23 7.06 1.54
CA TRP A 85 -17.09 5.61 1.62
C TRP A 85 -17.86 4.84 0.53
N MET A 86 -19.05 5.31 0.10
CA MET A 86 -19.80 4.64 -0.97
C MET A 86 -19.13 4.78 -2.35
N GLU A 87 -18.50 5.92 -2.64
CA GLU A 87 -17.78 6.13 -3.92
C GLU A 87 -16.43 5.41 -3.93
N ASP A 88 -15.77 5.31 -2.78
CA ASP A 88 -14.49 4.61 -2.60
C ASP A 88 -14.64 3.09 -2.76
N LEU A 89 -15.73 2.48 -2.26
CA LEU A 89 -15.99 1.05 -2.37
C LEU A 89 -16.25 0.58 -3.81
N VAL A 90 -16.81 1.43 -4.67
CA VAL A 90 -17.16 1.03 -6.05
C VAL A 90 -15.97 1.17 -7.00
N ASN A 91 -15.08 2.16 -6.79
CA ASN A 91 -13.95 2.42 -7.69
C ASN A 91 -12.64 1.69 -7.33
N LYS A 92 -12.45 1.28 -6.07
CA LYS A 92 -11.19 0.65 -5.60
C LYS A 92 -11.26 -0.88 -5.45
N SER A 93 -12.45 -1.47 -5.50
CA SER A 93 -12.65 -2.92 -5.36
C SER A 93 -12.22 -3.73 -6.60
N SER A 94 -11.76 -3.09 -7.66
CA SER A 94 -11.24 -3.77 -8.86
C SER A 94 -9.72 -3.96 -8.84
N LEU A 95 -9.08 -3.84 -7.67
CA LEU A 95 -7.66 -4.15 -7.46
C LEU A 95 -7.42 -5.66 -7.33
#